data_AF-A0A0A2MED4-F1
#
_entry.id   AF-A0A0A2MED4-F1
#
_cell.length_a   1.000
_cell.length_b   1.000
_cell.length_c   1.000
_cell.angle_alpha   90.00
_cell.angle_beta   90.00
_cell.angle_gamma   90.00
#
_symmetry.space_group_name_H-M   'P 1'
#
loop_
_entity.id
_entity.type
_entity.pdbx_description
1 polymer ?
#
loop_
_entity_poly.entity_id
_entity_poly.type
_entity_poly.pdbx_seq_one_letter_code
_entity_poly.pdbx_strand_id
1 'polypeptide(L)'
;MTSRISILEFRNRLKSNTKIGLLHFKRELGMFSIFFPNSKCFYGKFDDTTFRLMLNSNFISPIYILNGEYQNVSGMLKLNYAVIPLSKTYIVVMKYFPLVLLIGFNSFLYFDLKNVPDIAYIIFNSLIALGFFYSRWQLKHEKKKLVQKFNKIFEIDIE
;
A
#
# COMPACT_ATOMS: atom_id res chain seq x y z
N MET A 1 -15.84 14.01 6.61
CA MET A 1 -14.60 14.61 6.08
C MET A 1 -14.97 15.63 5.03
N THR A 2 -14.36 16.80 5.10
CA THR A 2 -14.56 17.90 4.16
C THR A 2 -13.23 18.23 3.50
N SER A 3 -13.28 18.78 2.29
CA SER A 3 -12.09 19.23 1.59
C SER A 3 -12.16 20.74 1.40
N ARG A 4 -11.01 21.40 1.56
CA ARG A 4 -10.89 22.86 1.40
C ARG A 4 -11.00 23.33 -0.04
N ILE A 5 -10.88 22.40 -1.00
CA ILE A 5 -10.88 22.70 -2.43
C ILE A 5 -12.26 22.50 -3.06
N SER A 6 -12.49 23.22 -4.16
CA SER A 6 -13.73 23.10 -4.93
C SER A 6 -13.84 21.72 -5.62
N ILE A 7 -15.06 21.32 -5.99
CA ILE A 7 -15.27 20.06 -6.72
C ILE A 7 -14.54 20.03 -8.08
N LEU A 8 -14.45 21.17 -8.76
CA LEU A 8 -13.72 21.29 -10.02
C LEU A 8 -12.22 21.08 -9.81
N GLU A 9 -11.67 21.72 -8.78
CA GLU A 9 -10.26 21.57 -8.42
C GLU A 9 -9.94 20.15 -7.98
N PHE A 10 -10.83 19.52 -7.19
CA PHE A 10 -10.69 18.13 -6.77
C PHE A 10 -10.61 17.18 -7.96
N ARG A 11 -11.51 17.33 -8.95
CA ARG A 11 -11.49 16.53 -10.19
C ARG A 11 -10.21 16.77 -11.00
N ASN A 12 -9.75 18.02 -11.10
CA ASN A 12 -8.50 18.35 -11.77
C ASN A 12 -7.29 17.72 -11.08
N ARG A 13 -7.24 17.77 -9.73
CA ARG A 13 -6.19 17.12 -8.93
C ARG A 13 -6.25 15.59 -9.04
N LEU A 14 -7.43 14.98 -9.12
CA LEU A 14 -7.59 13.55 -9.41
C LEU A 14 -6.99 13.20 -10.77
N LYS A 15 -7.32 13.96 -11.82
CA LYS A 15 -6.82 13.73 -13.19
C LYS A 15 -5.30 13.89 -13.31
N SER A 16 -4.73 14.91 -12.66
CA SER A 16 -3.29 15.18 -12.70
C SER A 16 -2.49 14.18 -11.85
N ASN A 17 -3.03 13.74 -10.70
CA ASN A 17 -2.31 12.87 -9.77
C ASN A 17 -2.60 11.38 -9.93
N THR A 18 -3.57 10.97 -10.76
CA THR A 18 -3.97 9.55 -10.91
C THR A 18 -3.67 9.00 -12.29
N LYS A 19 -2.94 7.88 -12.35
CA LYS A 19 -2.79 7.06 -13.56
C LYS A 19 -4.01 6.15 -13.68
N ILE A 20 -4.77 6.30 -14.75
CA ILE A 20 -6.00 5.54 -14.97
C ILE A 20 -5.65 4.09 -15.28
N GLY A 21 -6.29 3.15 -14.59
CA GLY A 21 -6.12 1.72 -14.87
C GLY A 21 -6.84 0.80 -13.89
N LEU A 22 -6.81 -0.50 -14.20
CA LEU A 22 -7.44 -1.54 -13.40
C LEU A 22 -6.61 -1.88 -12.18
N LEU A 23 -7.20 -1.74 -10.98
CA LEU A 23 -6.51 -1.94 -9.69
C LEU A 23 -5.83 -3.32 -9.56
N HIS A 24 -6.37 -4.35 -10.20
CA HIS A 24 -5.83 -5.72 -10.17
C HIS A 24 -4.71 -5.98 -11.17
N PHE A 25 -4.48 -5.07 -12.13
CA PHE A 25 -3.63 -5.30 -13.30
C PHE A 25 -2.45 -4.34 -13.37
N LYS A 26 -2.05 -3.77 -12.24
CA LYS A 26 -0.84 -2.97 -12.16
C LYS A 26 0.40 -3.87 -12.23
N ARG A 27 0.73 -4.33 -13.43
CA ARG A 27 2.03 -4.94 -13.78
C ARG A 27 2.99 -3.83 -14.14
N GLU A 28 3.80 -3.39 -13.20
CA GLU A 28 5.03 -2.69 -13.56
C GLU A 28 6.09 -3.72 -13.92
N LEU A 29 7.06 -3.30 -14.74
CA LEU A 29 8.15 -4.11 -15.30
C LEU A 29 9.15 -4.61 -14.23
N GLY A 30 8.70 -4.83 -12.99
CA GLY A 30 9.53 -5.27 -11.88
C GLY A 30 10.68 -4.30 -11.62
N MET A 31 11.88 -4.85 -11.39
CA MET A 31 13.11 -4.11 -11.11
C MET A 31 13.47 -3.08 -12.21
N PHE A 32 13.01 -3.25 -13.45
CA PHE A 32 13.29 -2.32 -14.55
C PHE A 32 12.54 -0.98 -14.44
N SER A 33 11.59 -0.89 -13.51
CA SER A 33 10.85 0.35 -13.22
C SER A 33 11.67 1.43 -12.51
N ILE A 34 12.90 1.13 -12.03
CA ILE A 34 13.81 2.14 -11.43
C ILE A 34 14.10 3.26 -12.43
N PHE A 35 14.26 2.91 -13.70
CA PHE A 35 14.61 3.84 -14.78
C PHE A 35 13.42 4.68 -15.27
N PHE A 36 12.21 4.34 -14.83
CA PHE A 36 10.97 5.00 -15.24
C PHE A 36 10.16 5.42 -14.01
N PRO A 37 10.59 6.49 -13.31
CA PRO A 37 9.86 6.99 -12.15
C PRO A 37 8.43 7.37 -12.57
N ASN A 38 7.46 6.92 -11.78
CA ASN A 38 6.06 7.26 -12.01
C ASN A 38 5.83 8.76 -11.76
N SER A 39 5.31 9.47 -12.77
CA SER A 39 4.98 10.90 -12.65
C SER A 39 3.74 11.18 -11.79
N LYS A 40 2.87 10.17 -11.61
CA LYS A 40 1.60 10.30 -10.89
C LYS A 40 1.63 9.62 -9.53
N CYS A 41 1.00 10.24 -8.54
CA CYS A 41 0.99 9.77 -7.15
C CYS A 41 0.11 8.54 -6.91
N PHE A 42 -1.00 8.44 -7.63
CA PHE A 42 -2.01 7.40 -7.48
C PHE A 42 -2.20 6.62 -8.77
N TYR A 43 -2.72 5.40 -8.61
CA TYR A 43 -3.17 4.55 -9.70
C TYR A 43 -4.60 4.09 -9.39
N GLY A 44 -5.47 4.02 -10.38
CA GLY A 44 -6.82 3.50 -10.19
C GLY A 44 -7.84 4.12 -11.12
N LYS A 45 -9.09 4.18 -10.66
CA LYS A 45 -10.21 4.75 -11.42
C LYS A 45 -10.99 5.74 -10.58
N PHE A 46 -11.57 6.73 -11.23
CA PHE A 46 -12.47 7.68 -10.62
C PHE A 46 -13.47 8.16 -11.65
N ASP A 47 -14.66 8.48 -11.17
CA ASP A 47 -15.76 9.03 -11.94
C ASP A 47 -16.18 10.36 -11.29
N ASP A 48 -17.33 10.90 -11.68
CA ASP A 48 -17.84 12.19 -11.20
C ASP A 48 -18.30 12.20 -9.74
N THR A 49 -18.49 11.02 -9.14
CA THR A 49 -19.00 10.85 -7.78
C THR A 49 -18.18 9.88 -6.94
N THR A 50 -17.42 8.98 -7.55
CA THR A 50 -16.69 7.91 -6.83
C THR A 50 -15.24 7.83 -7.28
N PHE A 51 -14.39 7.25 -6.43
CA PHE A 51 -12.99 7.00 -6.73
C PHE A 51 -12.47 5.76 -6.01
N ARG A 52 -11.59 5.04 -6.69
CA ARG A 52 -10.84 3.89 -6.16
C ARG A 52 -9.39 4.05 -6.53
N LEU A 53 -8.57 4.40 -5.54
CA LEU A 53 -7.18 4.80 -5.72
C LEU A 53 -6.25 3.94 -4.87
N MET A 54 -5.07 3.65 -5.40
CA MET A 54 -3.97 3.05 -4.65
C MET A 54 -2.69 3.83 -4.89
N LEU A 55 -1.68 3.66 -4.02
CA LEU A 55 -0.39 4.31 -4.23
C LEU A 55 0.24 3.82 -5.53
N ASN A 56 0.74 4.76 -6.33
CA ASN A 56 1.51 4.42 -7.50
C ASN A 56 2.96 4.12 -7.08
N SER A 57 3.23 2.86 -6.73
CA SER A 57 4.56 2.35 -6.38
C SER A 57 5.10 1.45 -7.49
N ASN A 58 6.33 1.71 -7.95
CA ASN A 58 7.07 1.01 -9.02
C ASN A 58 7.46 -0.44 -8.70
N PHE A 59 7.66 -0.73 -7.42
CA PHE A 59 8.33 -1.95 -6.93
C PHE A 59 7.41 -2.85 -6.16
N ILE A 60 6.73 -2.25 -5.18
CA ILE A 60 5.87 -2.97 -4.25
C ILE A 60 4.45 -2.78 -4.73
N SER A 61 3.76 -3.89 -4.95
CA SER A 61 2.33 -3.84 -5.26
C SER A 61 1.59 -3.27 -4.04
N PRO A 62 0.78 -2.22 -4.22
CA PRO A 62 0.10 -1.58 -3.12
C PRO A 62 -0.89 -2.53 -2.42
N ILE A 63 -0.84 -2.53 -1.09
CA ILE A 63 -1.63 -3.47 -0.27
C ILE A 63 -3.06 -2.96 -0.04
N TYR A 64 -3.25 -1.64 -0.04
CA TYR A 64 -4.51 -0.99 0.29
C TYR A 64 -5.05 -0.16 -0.87
N ILE A 65 -6.38 -0.12 -0.96
CA ILE A 65 -7.15 0.76 -1.83
C ILE A 65 -7.89 1.77 -0.96
N LEU A 66 -7.88 3.02 -1.39
CA LEU A 66 -8.74 4.07 -0.89
C LEU A 66 -9.97 4.11 -1.79
N ASN A 67 -11.10 3.66 -1.25
CA ASN A 67 -12.39 3.60 -1.92
C ASN A 67 -13.28 4.69 -1.31
N GLY A 68 -13.78 5.60 -2.13
CA GLY A 68 -14.57 6.71 -1.62
C GLY A 68 -15.50 7.32 -2.64
N GLU A 69 -16.34 8.18 -2.09
CA GLU A 69 -17.35 8.96 -2.78
C GLU A 69 -17.18 10.43 -2.40
N TYR A 70 -17.54 11.31 -3.32
CA TYR A 70 -17.47 12.75 -3.12
C TYR A 70 -18.69 13.43 -3.74
N GLN A 71 -19.15 14.47 -3.07
CA GLN A 71 -20.30 15.26 -3.51
C GLN A 71 -20.17 16.69 -3.03
N ASN A 72 -20.74 17.61 -3.80
CA ASN A 72 -20.88 19.00 -3.39
C ASN A 72 -22.16 19.14 -2.57
N VAL A 73 -22.04 19.50 -1.30
CA VAL A 73 -23.17 19.74 -0.40
C VAL A 73 -23.08 21.19 0.08
N SER A 74 -24.03 22.01 -0.37
CA SER A 74 -24.12 23.42 0.02
C SER A 74 -22.85 24.23 -0.25
N GLY A 75 -22.18 23.99 -1.39
CA GLY A 75 -20.94 24.67 -1.78
C GLY A 75 -19.67 24.08 -1.18
N MET A 76 -19.77 23.10 -0.27
CA MET A 76 -18.64 22.41 0.33
C MET A 76 -18.46 21.00 -0.25
N LEU A 77 -17.22 20.63 -0.52
CA LEU A 77 -16.88 19.28 -0.99
C LEU A 77 -16.84 18.32 0.21
N LYS A 78 -17.84 17.44 0.29
CA LYS A 78 -17.88 16.36 1.28
C LYS A 78 -17.31 15.09 0.67
N LEU A 79 -16.47 14.42 1.45
CA LEU A 79 -15.89 13.13 1.10
C LEU A 79 -16.24 12.08 2.14
N ASN A 80 -16.54 10.89 1.64
CA ASN A 80 -16.64 9.68 2.44
C ASN A 80 -15.73 8.63 1.81
N TYR A 81 -14.67 8.23 2.50
CA TYR A 81 -13.79 7.17 2.00
C TYR A 81 -13.38 6.20 3.10
N ALA A 82 -13.13 4.97 2.68
CA ALA A 82 -12.59 3.91 3.51
C ALA A 82 -11.32 3.35 2.88
N VAL A 83 -10.38 2.94 3.73
CA VAL A 83 -9.18 2.24 3.31
C VAL A 83 -9.40 0.74 3.46
N ILE A 84 -9.51 0.05 2.33
CA ILE A 84 -9.80 -1.38 2.25
C ILE A 84 -8.56 -2.15 1.76
N PRO A 85 -8.38 -3.42 2.17
CA PRO A 85 -7.41 -4.32 1.54
C PRO A 85 -7.66 -4.44 0.04
N LEU A 86 -6.60 -4.52 -0.76
CA LEU A 86 -6.70 -4.99 -2.15
C LEU A 86 -7.22 -6.44 -2.18
N SER A 87 -6.69 -7.28 -1.29
CA SER A 87 -7.18 -8.63 -1.06
C SER A 87 -6.87 -9.05 0.38
N LYS A 88 -7.85 -9.68 1.04
CA LYS A 88 -7.66 -10.26 2.38
C LYS A 88 -6.60 -11.36 2.35
N THR A 89 -6.59 -12.21 1.32
CA THR A 89 -5.59 -13.29 1.19
C THR A 89 -4.21 -12.70 0.94
N TYR A 90 -4.10 -11.63 0.15
CA TYR A 90 -2.82 -10.97 -0.10
C TYR A 90 -2.21 -10.39 1.18
N ILE A 91 -3.01 -9.78 2.06
CA ILE A 91 -2.54 -9.32 3.37
C ILE A 91 -2.01 -10.49 4.20
N VAL A 92 -2.72 -11.62 4.22
CA VAL A 92 -2.29 -12.81 4.97
C VAL A 92 -0.97 -13.34 4.41
N VAL A 93 -0.83 -13.47 3.09
CA VAL A 93 0.42 -13.88 2.44
C VAL A 93 1.54 -12.92 2.82
N MET A 94 1.37 -11.61 2.65
CA MET A 94 2.40 -10.63 3.02
C MET A 94 2.75 -10.63 4.51
N LYS A 95 1.81 -11.02 5.36
CA LYS A 95 2.03 -11.11 6.81
C LYS A 95 2.85 -12.33 7.22
N TYR A 96 2.55 -13.48 6.63
CA TYR A 96 3.09 -14.76 7.11
C TYR A 96 4.14 -15.37 6.19
N PHE A 97 4.15 -15.04 4.89
CA PHE A 97 5.09 -15.64 3.92
C PHE A 97 6.56 -15.44 4.30
N PRO A 98 7.03 -14.25 4.72
CA PRO A 98 8.42 -14.09 5.16
C PRO A 98 8.75 -14.94 6.39
N LEU A 99 7.80 -15.13 7.30
CA LEU A 99 7.98 -15.95 8.50
C LEU A 99 8.07 -17.43 8.17
N VAL A 100 7.17 -17.92 7.31
CA VAL A 100 7.17 -19.31 6.85
C VAL A 100 8.48 -19.62 6.12
N LEU A 101 8.97 -18.70 5.28
CA LEU A 101 10.28 -18.84 4.64
C LEU A 101 11.41 -18.92 5.67
N LEU A 102 11.48 -18.00 6.62
CA LEU A 102 12.55 -17.99 7.63
C LEU A 102 12.52 -19.23 8.53
N ILE A 103 11.33 -19.71 8.91
CA ILE A 103 11.16 -20.95 9.69
C ILE A 103 11.58 -22.17 8.85
N GLY A 104 11.19 -22.22 7.58
CA GLY A 104 11.58 -23.29 6.66
C GLY A 104 13.09 -23.34 6.46
N PHE A 105 13.74 -22.19 6.26
CA PHE A 105 15.20 -22.10 6.20
C PHE A 105 15.87 -22.53 7.50
N ASN A 106 15.37 -22.08 8.65
CA ASN A 106 15.92 -22.49 9.95
C ASN A 106 15.80 -24.02 10.16
N SER A 107 14.66 -24.60 9.74
CA SER A 107 14.44 -26.05 9.77
C SER A 107 15.40 -26.80 8.83
N PHE A 108 15.60 -26.29 7.61
CA PHE A 108 16.58 -26.85 6.66
C PHE A 108 18.01 -26.84 7.23
N LEU A 109 18.43 -25.74 7.87
CA LEU A 109 19.73 -25.68 8.53
C LEU A 109 19.88 -26.73 9.64
N TYR A 110 18.80 -26.99 10.38
CA TYR A 110 18.78 -27.96 11.47
C TYR A 110 18.87 -29.41 11.01
N PHE A 111 18.13 -29.78 9.96
CA PHE A 111 18.03 -31.18 9.52
C PHE A 111 19.09 -31.57 8.48
N ASP A 112 19.44 -30.67 7.55
CA ASP A 112 20.21 -31.02 6.36
C ASP A 112 21.70 -30.62 6.44
N LEU A 113 22.07 -29.72 7.35
CA LEU A 113 23.46 -29.28 7.52
C LEU A 113 24.05 -29.77 8.84
N LYS A 114 25.06 -30.64 8.76
CA LYS A 114 25.85 -31.06 9.91
C LYS A 114 26.86 -29.97 10.29
N ASN A 115 27.03 -29.72 11.58
CA ASN A 115 27.99 -28.77 12.16
C ASN A 115 27.69 -27.27 11.93
N VAL A 116 26.40 -26.89 11.87
CA VAL A 116 26.02 -25.46 11.87
C VAL A 116 26.36 -24.84 13.24
N PRO A 117 27.14 -23.75 13.29
CA PRO A 117 27.44 -23.09 14.56
C PRO A 117 26.19 -22.52 15.24
N ASP A 118 26.12 -22.60 16.57
CA ASP A 118 24.97 -22.10 17.37
C ASP A 118 24.60 -20.64 17.05
N ILE A 119 25.60 -19.83 16.69
CA ILE A 119 25.42 -18.43 16.33
C ILE A 119 24.49 -18.25 15.11
N ALA A 120 24.49 -19.20 14.17
CA ALA A 120 23.62 -19.15 13.01
C ALA A 120 22.15 -19.24 13.44
N TYR A 121 21.81 -20.16 14.35
CA TYR A 121 20.44 -20.30 14.87
C TYR A 121 20.00 -19.04 15.63
N ILE A 122 20.89 -18.43 16.42
CA ILE A 122 20.61 -17.16 17.10
C ILE A 122 20.27 -16.06 16.09
N ILE A 123 21.06 -15.95 15.01
CA ILE A 123 20.82 -14.98 13.93
C ILE A 123 19.46 -15.24 13.27
N PHE A 124 19.16 -16.47 12.86
CA PHE A 124 17.89 -16.79 12.18
C PHE A 124 16.67 -16.58 13.08
N ASN A 125 16.74 -16.96 14.36
CA ASN A 125 15.67 -16.69 15.32
C ASN A 125 15.45 -15.19 15.54
N SER A 126 16.53 -14.40 15.58
CA SER A 126 16.46 -12.94 15.65
C SER A 126 15.82 -12.34 14.39
N LEU A 127 16.16 -12.87 13.21
CA LEU A 127 15.55 -12.46 11.94
C LEU A 127 14.06 -12.81 11.88
N ILE A 128 13.63 -13.95 12.41
CA ILE A 128 12.20 -14.32 12.51
C ILE A 128 11.46 -13.29 13.37
N ALA A 129 12.00 -12.98 14.56
CA ALA A 129 11.40 -11.99 15.46
C ALA A 129 11.31 -10.62 14.78
N LEU A 130 12.41 -10.14 14.18
CA LEU A 130 12.44 -8.86 13.46
C LEU A 130 11.48 -8.86 12.26
N GLY A 131 11.43 -9.93 11.48
CA GLY A 131 10.53 -10.09 10.35
C GLY A 131 9.05 -10.00 10.74
N PHE A 132 8.69 -10.54 11.91
CA PHE A 132 7.33 -10.45 12.45
C PHE A 132 6.94 -9.00 12.77
N PHE A 133 7.82 -8.27 13.46
CA PHE A 133 7.59 -6.86 13.79
C PHE A 133 7.56 -5.99 12.53
N TYR A 134 8.53 -6.19 11.63
CA TYR A 134 8.64 -5.46 10.39
C TYR A 134 7.40 -5.62 9.51
N SER A 135 6.90 -6.86 9.35
CA SER A 135 5.70 -7.12 8.55
C SER A 135 4.47 -6.36 9.05
N ARG A 136 4.22 -6.37 10.36
CA ARG A 136 3.11 -5.60 10.96
C ARG A 136 3.31 -4.10 10.81
N TRP A 137 4.52 -3.63 11.03
CA TRP A 137 4.88 -2.22 10.91
C TRP A 137 4.69 -1.72 9.47
N GLN A 138 5.18 -2.48 8.49
CA GLN A 138 5.06 -2.17 7.06
C GLN A 138 3.59 -2.02 6.64
N LEU A 139 2.72 -2.93 7.04
CA LEU A 139 1.27 -2.85 6.76
C LEU A 139 0.63 -1.57 7.32
N LYS A 140 0.98 -1.20 8.56
CA LYS A 140 0.47 0.03 9.19
C LYS A 140 1.03 1.27 8.49
N HIS A 141 2.32 1.24 8.16
CA HIS A 141 3.02 2.33 7.51
C HIS A 141 2.47 2.59 6.10
N GLU A 142 2.24 1.56 5.29
CA GLU A 142 1.63 1.73 3.95
C GLU A 142 0.23 2.32 4.02
N LYS A 143 -0.62 1.82 4.92
CA LYS A 143 -1.96 2.37 5.14
C LYS A 143 -1.88 3.85 5.49
N LYS A 144 -1.02 4.22 6.43
CA LYS A 144 -0.81 5.61 6.87
C LYS A 144 -0.29 6.48 5.73
N LYS A 145 0.69 6.00 4.96
CA LYS A 145 1.27 6.70 3.82
C LYS A 145 0.23 7.00 2.74
N LEU A 146 -0.64 6.05 2.42
CA LEU A 146 -1.74 6.25 1.46
C LEU A 146 -2.69 7.37 1.91
N VAL A 147 -3.16 7.30 3.16
CA VAL A 147 -4.08 8.30 3.74
C VAL A 147 -3.43 9.68 3.82
N GLN A 148 -2.21 9.78 4.34
CA GLN A 148 -1.50 11.06 4.48
C GLN A 148 -1.27 11.72 3.12
N LYS A 149 -0.86 10.92 2.12
CA LYS A 149 -0.62 11.45 0.77
C LYS A 149 -1.92 11.91 0.12
N PHE A 150 -3.01 11.16 0.30
CA PHE A 150 -4.34 11.53 -0.19
C PHE A 150 -4.82 12.83 0.48
N ASN A 151 -4.87 12.88 1.80
CA ASN A 151 -5.35 14.06 2.52
C ASN A 151 -4.50 15.30 2.24
N LYS A 152 -3.18 15.15 2.06
CA LYS A 152 -2.31 16.27 1.69
C LYS A 152 -2.60 16.81 0.30
N ILE A 153 -2.79 15.94 -0.70
CA ILE A 153 -3.04 16.36 -2.08
C ILE A 153 -4.45 16.98 -2.23
N PHE A 154 -5.42 16.51 -1.45
CA PHE A 154 -6.81 16.95 -1.55
C PHE A 154 -7.27 17.86 -0.42
N GLU A 155 -6.34 18.31 0.43
CA GLU A 155 -6.59 19.24 1.54
C GLU A 155 -7.83 18.85 2.36
N ILE A 156 -7.82 17.60 2.82
CA ILE A 156 -8.95 17.01 3.55
C ILE A 156 -8.80 17.28 5.03
N ASP A 157 -9.81 17.93 5.61
CA ASP A 157 -9.98 18.07 7.04
C ASP A 157 -10.78 16.88 7.59
N ILE A 158 -10.19 16.20 8.57
CA ILE A 158 -10.84 15.15 9.34
C ILE A 158 -11.41 15.83 10.59
N GLU A 159 -12.66 16.29 10.49
CA GLU A 159 -13.49 16.54 11.67
C GLU A 159 -13.76 15.25 12.44
#